data_AF-A0A7L9C8S6-F1
#
_entry.id   AF-A0A7L9C8S6-F1
#
_cell.length_a   1.000
_cell.length_b   1.000
_cell.length_c   1.000
_cell.angle_alpha   90.00
_cell.angle_beta   90.00
_cell.angle_gamma   90.00
#
_symmetry.space_group_name_H-M   'P 1'
#
loop_
_entity.id
_entity.type
_entity.pdbx_description
1 polymer ?
#
loop_
_entity_poly.entity_id
_entity_poly.type
_entity_poly.pdbx_seq_one_letter_code
_entity_poly.pdbx_strand_id
1 'polypeptide(L)'
;MNITGNGVARDCEAYDSILPARVNQHVSLIRANKYLLDSDYLLYYIQSIKPYLLSISEIGATRRALTKGMIEDLDISFLSLPKQKSIATNLSSLDGKIDLLHR
;
A
#
# COMPACT_ATOMS: atom_id res chain seq x y z
N MET A 1 -2.35 -5.76 -0.42
CA MET A 1 -2.78 -5.10 -1.68
C MET A 1 -3.54 -6.09 -2.56
N ASN A 2 -4.71 -5.70 -3.07
CA ASN A 2 -5.41 -6.45 -4.11
C ASN A 2 -4.69 -6.33 -5.45
N ILE A 3 -4.31 -7.47 -6.03
CA ILE A 3 -3.51 -7.52 -7.26
C ILE A 3 -4.30 -7.87 -8.50
N THR A 4 -5.58 -8.24 -8.41
CA THR A 4 -6.41 -8.54 -9.59
C THR A 4 -7.87 -8.15 -9.39
N GLY A 5 -8.61 -8.00 -10.50
CA GLY A 5 -10.06 -7.75 -10.51
C GLY A 5 -10.44 -6.28 -10.30
N ASN A 6 -11.74 -6.01 -10.13
CA ASN A 6 -12.28 -4.63 -10.04
C ASN A 6 -11.74 -3.84 -8.84
N GLY A 7 -11.14 -4.52 -7.87
CA GLY A 7 -10.52 -3.91 -6.71
C GLY A 7 -9.01 -3.80 -6.74
N VAL A 8 -8.36 -3.95 -7.90
CA VAL A 8 -6.90 -3.83 -8.03
C VAL A 8 -6.39 -2.52 -7.43
N ALA A 9 -5.19 -2.55 -6.84
CA ALA A 9 -4.56 -1.43 -6.15
C ALA A 9 -5.35 -0.88 -4.95
N ARG A 10 -6.29 -1.64 -4.39
CA ARG A 10 -6.76 -1.42 -3.01
C ARG A 10 -5.77 -2.03 -2.03
N ASP A 11 -5.46 -1.31 -0.97
CA ASP A 11 -4.54 -1.73 0.07
C ASP A 11 -5.12 -1.44 1.46
N CYS A 12 -4.46 -2.03 2.45
CA CYS A 12 -4.74 -1.84 3.87
C CYS A 12 -3.48 -2.23 4.64
N GLU A 13 -3.40 -1.75 5.88
CA GLU A 13 -2.47 -2.28 6.86
C GLU A 13 -2.98 -3.62 7.41
N ALA A 14 -2.06 -4.47 7.86
CA ALA A 14 -2.38 -5.68 8.61
C ALA A 14 -1.96 -5.47 10.07
N TYR A 15 -2.91 -5.54 10.99
CA TYR A 15 -2.63 -5.35 12.41
C TYR A 15 -1.90 -6.55 13.03
N ASP A 16 -0.96 -6.30 13.94
CA ASP A 16 -0.22 -7.37 14.63
C ASP A 16 -1.16 -8.32 15.42
N SER A 17 -2.30 -7.81 15.88
CA SER A 17 -3.32 -8.56 16.62
C SER A 17 -3.95 -9.72 15.83
N ILE A 18 -3.85 -9.71 14.50
CA ILE A 18 -4.42 -10.74 13.62
C ILE A 18 -3.37 -11.72 13.09
N LEU A 19 -2.11 -11.61 13.52
CA LEU A 19 -1.03 -12.49 13.05
C LEU A 19 -0.96 -13.81 13.87
N PRO A 20 -0.67 -14.97 13.23
CA PRO A 20 -0.41 -15.14 11.79
C PRO A 20 -1.70 -15.14 10.96
N ALA A 21 -1.69 -14.37 9.87
CA ALA A 21 -2.80 -14.29 8.93
C ALA A 21 -2.47 -15.00 7.60
N ARG A 22 -3.51 -15.50 6.92
CA ARG A 22 -3.44 -15.95 5.53
C ARG A 22 -4.07 -14.90 4.63
N VAL A 23 -3.50 -14.70 3.45
CA VAL A 23 -4.09 -13.83 2.43
C VAL A 23 -4.58 -14.68 1.25
N ASN A 24 -5.63 -14.20 0.59
CA ASN A 24 -6.18 -14.84 -0.60
C ASN A 24 -5.23 -14.69 -1.80
N GLN A 25 -5.36 -15.55 -2.82
CA GLN A 25 -4.55 -15.52 -4.05
C GLN A 25 -4.61 -14.18 -4.82
N HIS A 26 -5.66 -13.41 -4.62
CA HIS A 26 -5.85 -12.10 -5.24
C HIS A 26 -5.23 -10.95 -4.44
N VAL A 27 -4.49 -11.27 -3.37
CA VAL A 27 -3.86 -10.31 -2.47
C VAL A 27 -2.37 -10.60 -2.38
N SER A 28 -1.57 -9.55 -2.60
CA SER A 28 -0.13 -9.57 -2.30
C SER A 28 0.12 -8.96 -0.92
N LEU A 29 0.96 -9.63 -0.13
CA LEU A 29 1.48 -9.13 1.13
C LEU A 29 2.81 -8.42 0.86
N ILE A 30 2.86 -7.13 1.16
CA ILE A 30 4.05 -6.30 1.00
C ILE A 30 4.59 -6.04 2.41
N ARG A 31 5.86 -6.37 2.66
CA ARG A 31 6.51 -6.16 3.96
C ARG A 31 7.65 -5.18 3.81
N ALA A 32 7.57 -4.06 4.52
CA ALA A 32 8.65 -3.09 4.58
C ALA A 32 9.85 -3.67 5.35
N ASN A 33 11.06 -3.41 4.86
CA ASN A 33 12.26 -3.59 5.68
C ASN A 33 12.31 -2.44 6.69
N LYS A 34 12.00 -2.72 7.97
CA LYS A 34 11.92 -1.72 9.05
C LYS A 34 13.17 -0.87 9.26
N TYR A 35 14.33 -1.31 8.76
CA TYR A 35 15.59 -0.55 8.84
C TYR A 35 15.73 0.50 7.73
N LEU A 36 14.88 0.44 6.70
CA LEU A 36 14.96 1.26 5.49
C LEU A 36 13.64 2.01 5.21
N LEU A 37 12.51 1.40 5.56
CA LEU A 37 11.18 1.85 5.15
C LEU A 37 10.18 1.66 6.30
N ASP A 38 9.48 2.72 6.62
CA ASP A 38 8.38 2.74 7.57
C ASP A 38 7.09 2.21 6.92
N SER A 39 6.37 1.30 7.59
CA SER A 39 5.20 0.62 7.02
C SER A 39 4.05 1.58 6.71
N ASP A 40 3.81 2.57 7.57
CA ASP A 40 2.72 3.54 7.40
C ASP A 40 3.03 4.48 6.24
N TYR A 41 4.29 4.94 6.17
CA TYR A 41 4.75 5.70 5.01
C TYR A 41 4.58 4.91 3.70
N LEU A 42 4.92 3.61 3.69
CA LEU A 42 4.73 2.76 2.52
C LEU A 42 3.25 2.66 2.12
N LEU A 43 2.34 2.50 3.09
CA LEU A 43 0.90 2.49 2.83
C LEU A 43 0.45 3.78 2.13
N TYR A 44 0.80 4.94 2.69
CA TYR A 44 0.45 6.24 2.11
C TYR A 44 1.11 6.47 0.75
N TYR A 45 2.35 6.03 0.59
CA TYR A 45 3.06 6.13 -0.69
C TYR A 45 2.32 5.33 -1.78
N ILE A 46 1.98 4.07 -1.51
CA ILE A 46 1.22 3.22 -2.45
C ILE A 46 -0.12 3.87 -2.82
N GLN A 47 -0.85 4.41 -1.84
CA GLN A 47 -2.11 5.11 -2.09
C GLN A 47 -1.91 6.36 -2.97
N SER A 48 -0.82 7.10 -2.76
CA SER A 48 -0.49 8.29 -3.55
C SER A 48 -0.21 7.96 -5.03
N ILE A 49 0.34 6.79 -5.32
CA ILE A 49 0.64 6.33 -6.69
C ILE A 49 -0.45 5.44 -7.28
N LYS A 50 -1.61 5.32 -6.63
CA LYS A 50 -2.71 4.47 -7.08
C LYS A 50 -3.11 4.68 -8.55
N PRO A 51 -3.20 5.91 -9.10
CA PRO A 51 -3.50 6.09 -10.53
C PRO A 51 -2.47 5.43 -11.45
N TYR A 52 -1.19 5.45 -11.08
CA TYR A 52 -0.12 4.76 -11.80
C TYR A 52 -0.25 3.23 -11.67
N LEU A 53 -0.53 2.72 -10.47
CA LEU A 53 -0.79 1.29 -10.28
C LEU A 53 -1.96 0.79 -11.13
N LEU A 54 -3.01 1.60 -11.26
CA LEU A 54 -4.15 1.28 -12.12
C LEU A 54 -3.75 1.26 -13.59
N SER A 55 -2.95 2.22 -14.07
CA SER A 55 -2.54 2.27 -15.47
C SER A 55 -1.66 1.08 -15.87
N ILE A 56 -0.71 0.67 -15.04
CA ILE A 56 0.14 -0.49 -15.33
C ILE A 56 -0.63 -1.81 -15.16
N SER A 57 -1.71 -1.84 -14.37
CA SER A 57 -2.53 -3.04 -14.19
C SER A 57 -3.36 -3.42 -15.42
N GLU A 58 -3.55 -2.48 -16.34
CA GLU A 58 -4.33 -2.69 -17.58
C GLU A 58 -3.48 -3.24 -18.73
N ILE A 59 -2.15 -3.26 -18.58
CA ILE A 59 -1.24 -3.68 -19.64
C ILE A 59 -1.35 -5.20 -19.84
N GLY A 60 -1.75 -5.61 -21.05
CA GLY A 60 -1.56 -6.98 -21.55
C GLY A 60 -2.71 -7.98 -21.32
N ALA A 61 -3.89 -7.58 -20.83
CA ALA A 61 -5.04 -8.49 -20.73
C ALA A 61 -6.40 -7.77 -20.62
N THR A 62 -7.48 -8.50 -20.91
CA THR A 62 -8.87 -8.10 -20.60
C THR A 62 -9.17 -8.04 -19.10
N ARG A 63 -8.26 -8.54 -18.25
CA ARG A 63 -8.39 -8.55 -16.79
C ARG A 63 -7.27 -7.74 -16.16
N ARG A 64 -7.64 -6.70 -15.40
CA ARG A 64 -6.69 -5.89 -14.61
C ARG A 64 -5.90 -6.74 -13.62
N ALA A 65 -4.58 -6.63 -13.66
CA ALA A 65 -3.67 -7.36 -12.79
C ALA A 65 -2.35 -6.62 -12.54
N LEU A 66 -1.91 -6.60 -11.28
CA LEU A 66 -0.55 -6.24 -10.87
C LEU A 66 0.24 -7.52 -10.64
N THR A 67 1.31 -7.73 -11.40
CA THR A 67 2.18 -8.89 -11.18
C THR A 67 3.15 -8.64 -10.03
N LYS A 68 3.79 -9.70 -9.54
CA LYS A 68 4.85 -9.58 -8.54
C LYS A 68 5.99 -8.67 -9.03
N GLY A 69 6.47 -8.89 -10.26
CA GLY A 69 7.56 -8.09 -10.84
C GLY A 69 7.20 -6.61 -10.91
N MET A 70 5.99 -6.27 -11.39
CA MET A 70 5.50 -4.88 -11.40
C MET A 70 5.51 -4.21 -10.02
N ILE A 71 5.27 -4.95 -8.94
CA ILE A 71 5.32 -4.43 -7.57
C ILE A 71 6.76 -4.29 -7.06
N GLU A 72 7.63 -5.24 -7.41
CA GLU A 72 9.07 -5.21 -7.06
C GLU A 72 9.82 -4.09 -7.80
N ASP A 73 9.36 -3.72 -9.00
CA ASP A 73 9.94 -2.65 -9.83
C ASP A 73 9.47 -1.23 -9.44
N LEU A 74 8.66 -1.08 -8.38
CA LEU A 74 8.20 0.23 -7.92
C LEU A 74 9.34 1.05 -7.30
N ASP A 75 9.63 2.21 -7.89
CA ASP A 75 10.61 3.16 -7.38
C ASP A 75 10.07 3.97 -6.19
N ILE A 76 10.39 3.54 -4.98
CA ILE A 76 10.02 4.28 -3.76
C ILE A 76 11.04 5.40 -3.51
N SER A 77 10.55 6.64 -3.36
CA SER A 77 11.38 7.76 -2.95
C SER A 77 11.98 7.52 -1.57
N PHE A 78 13.30 7.32 -1.52
CA PHE A 78 14.01 7.02 -0.28
C PHE A 78 14.26 8.29 0.53
N LEU A 79 13.37 8.58 1.47
CA LEU A 79 13.56 9.61 2.49
C LEU A 79 14.21 9.00 3.73
N SER A 80 14.84 9.82 4.59
CA SER A 80 15.32 9.32 5.88
C SER A 80 14.16 8.79 6.73
N LEU A 81 14.39 7.73 7.51
CA LEU A 81 13.36 7.15 8.39
C LEU A 81 12.64 8.20 9.28
N PRO A 82 13.32 9.19 9.89
CA PRO A 82 12.63 10.23 10.64
C PRO A 82 11.65 11.04 9.80
N LYS A 83 11.99 11.32 8.54
CA LYS A 83 11.12 12.07 7.63
C LYS A 83 9.93 11.23 7.16
N GLN A 84 10.14 9.94 6.87
CA GLN A 84 9.06 9.00 6.56
C GLN A 84 8.02 8.96 7.70
N LYS A 85 8.48 8.78 8.95
CA LYS A 85 7.62 8.76 10.14
C LYS A 85 6.88 10.07 10.37
N SER A 86 7.54 11.20 10.14
CA SER A 86 6.91 12.52 10.25
C SER A 86 5.74 12.68 9.26
N ILE A 87 5.94 12.24 8.01
CA ILE A 87 4.87 12.26 6.99
C ILE A 87 3.73 11.31 7.40
N ALA A 88 4.05 10.06 7.73
CA ALA A 88 3.07 9.05 8.11
C ALA A 88 2.22 9.49 9.31
N THR A 89 2.85 10.03 10.36
CA THR A 89 2.15 10.54 11.55
C THR A 89 1.18 11.66 11.23
N ASN A 90 1.55 12.58 10.34
CA ASN A 90 0.67 13.67 9.94
C ASN A 90 -0.55 13.16 9.18
N LEU A 91 -0.35 12.23 8.24
CA LEU A 91 -1.43 11.66 7.44
C LEU A 91 -2.38 10.80 8.30
N SER A 92 -1.85 9.94 9.17
CA SER A 92 -2.67 9.10 10.06
C SER A 92 -3.46 9.92 11.08
N SER A 93 -2.91 11.05 11.53
CA SER A 93 -3.64 12.00 12.38
C SER A 93 -4.82 12.66 11.65
N LEU A 94 -4.71 12.87 10.33
CA LEU A 94 -5.81 13.41 9.53
C LEU A 94 -6.88 12.34 9.27
N ASP A 95 -6.46 11.12 8.93
CA ASP A 95 -7.38 9.99 8.76
C ASP A 95 -8.21 9.74 10.03
N GLY A 96 -7.55 9.74 11.20
CA GLY A 96 -8.25 9.59 12.47
C GLY A 96 -9.28 10.68 12.75
N LYS A 97 -9.06 11.92 12.27
CA LYS A 97 -10.05 13.00 12.37
C LYS A 97 -11.22 12.80 11.40
N ILE A 98 -10.95 12.32 10.18
CA ILE A 98 -11.99 12.00 9.20
C ILE A 98 -12.88 10.89 9.74
N ASP A 99 -12.29 9.83 10.30
CA ASP A 99 -13.02 8.71 10.89
C ASP A 99 -13.93 9.14 12.06
N LEU A 100 -13.48 10.10 12.88
CA LEU A 100 -14.31 10.67 13.96
C LEU A 100 -15.53 11.43 13.44
N LEU A 101 -15.43 12.07 12.26
CA LEU A 101 -16.53 12.84 11.66
C LEU A 101 -17.52 11.96 10.89
N HIS A 102 -17.12 10.76 10.49
CA HIS A 102 -17.97 9.79 9.79
C HIS A 102 -18.61 8.75 10.72
N ARG A 103 -18.46 8.91 12.03
CA ARG A 103 -19.19 8.15 13.07
C ARG A 103 -20.43 8.91 13.51
#